data_AF-A0A5C7SAB3-F1
#
_entry.id   AF-A0A5C7SAB3-F1
#
_cell.length_a   1.000
_cell.length_b   1.000
_cell.length_c   1.000
_cell.angle_alpha   90.00
_cell.angle_beta   90.00
_cell.angle_gamma   90.00
#
_symmetry.space_group_name_H-M   'P 1'
#
loop_
_entity.id
_entity.type
_entity.pdbx_description
1 polymer ?
#
loop_
_entity_poly.entity_id
_entity_poly.type
_entity_poly.pdbx_seq_one_letter_code
_entity_poly.pdbx_strand_id
1 'polypeptide(L)'
;WLMACAFGMAASYALGLMTHFLPLAKVGVLALIAMLVTMVCRFYRVGPPGSLFFVMAAAIGAYTPGTVEEIPLRVGLLTMGALLASLIAFVYSLQVLRLQPADAVPPLQPPTFDFVVFDSVVIGAFVGLALAIAQALQLDRPYWVPVSCLAVIQGVSLRAVWNRQLQRVLGTAIGMLFAWWLLSLPLDAWRIALLVILLVFVIESLVVRHYGLAVIFITPLTILLAEAATLGHAPLAELIASRFIDTLLGCVVGLVGGICLHSARFRTLFGNPMRRLIPRQPPS
;
A
#
# COMPACT_ATOMS: atom_id res chain seq x y z
N TRP A 1 5.82 17.53 -5.98
CA TRP A 1 5.60 16.23 -5.34
C TRP A 1 4.38 15.48 -5.86
N LEU A 2 3.19 16.09 -5.87
CA LEU A 2 1.94 15.41 -6.22
C LEU A 2 1.95 14.75 -7.61
N MET A 3 2.33 15.48 -8.66
CA MET A 3 2.41 14.92 -10.02
C MET A 3 3.44 13.79 -10.14
N ALA A 4 4.56 13.88 -9.43
CA ALA A 4 5.56 12.80 -9.40
C ALA A 4 5.02 11.55 -8.68
N CYS A 5 4.23 11.73 -7.62
CA CYS A 5 3.55 10.62 -6.94
C CYS A 5 2.47 9.99 -7.84
N ALA A 6 1.68 10.81 -8.53
CA ALA A 6 0.68 10.36 -9.50
C ALA A 6 1.33 9.53 -10.63
N PHE A 7 2.43 10.03 -11.20
CA PHE A 7 3.20 9.30 -12.21
C PHE A 7 3.77 7.99 -11.65
N GLY A 8 4.37 8.02 -10.46
CA GLY A 8 4.93 6.82 -9.83
C GLY A 8 3.87 5.76 -9.53
N MET A 9 2.66 6.15 -9.09
CA MET A 9 1.54 5.23 -8.88
C MET A 9 1.06 4.63 -10.20
N ALA A 10 0.95 5.43 -11.26
CA ALA A 10 0.58 4.96 -12.59
C ALA A 10 1.61 3.99 -13.17
N ALA A 11 2.91 4.30 -13.05
CA ALA A 11 3.99 3.40 -13.45
C ALA A 11 3.97 2.09 -12.65
N SER A 12 3.75 2.16 -11.34
CA SER A 12 3.63 0.98 -10.47
C SER A 12 2.44 0.10 -10.88
N TYR A 13 1.30 0.72 -11.19
CA TYR A 13 0.10 0.02 -11.69
C TYR A 13 0.33 -0.64 -13.05
N ALA A 14 0.96 0.08 -13.99
CA ALA A 14 1.28 -0.43 -15.32
C ALA A 14 2.22 -1.65 -15.25
N LEU A 15 3.31 -1.54 -14.46
CA LEU A 15 4.22 -2.66 -14.22
C LEU A 15 3.50 -3.84 -13.54
N GLY A 16 2.60 -3.55 -12.60
CA GLY A 16 1.71 -4.55 -12.01
C GLY A 16 0.91 -5.29 -13.08
N LEU A 17 0.18 -4.58 -13.93
CA LEU A 17 -0.60 -5.17 -15.03
C LEU A 17 0.24 -6.04 -15.96
N MET A 18 1.46 -5.61 -16.30
CA MET A 18 2.35 -6.40 -17.15
C MET A 18 2.75 -7.74 -16.52
N THR A 19 2.85 -7.81 -15.19
CA THR A 19 3.17 -9.08 -14.49
C THR A 19 2.02 -10.07 -14.49
N HIS A 20 0.80 -9.65 -14.84
CA HIS A 20 -0.33 -10.56 -15.00
C HIS A 20 -0.01 -11.67 -16.02
N PHE A 21 0.66 -11.31 -17.12
CA PHE A 21 1.05 -12.20 -18.22
C PHE A 21 2.31 -13.03 -17.93
N LEU A 22 3.07 -12.67 -16.89
CA LEU A 22 4.30 -13.37 -16.48
C LEU A 22 4.19 -13.75 -14.99
N PRO A 23 3.41 -14.79 -14.63
CA PRO A 23 3.14 -15.14 -13.23
C PRO A 23 4.39 -15.33 -12.38
N LEU A 24 5.44 -15.89 -12.96
CA LEU A 24 6.74 -16.09 -12.31
C LEU A 24 7.46 -14.76 -11.97
N ALA A 25 7.19 -13.69 -12.72
CA ALA A 25 7.78 -12.37 -12.49
C ALA A 25 7.04 -11.55 -11.42
N LYS A 26 5.80 -11.90 -11.05
CA LYS A 26 4.96 -11.13 -10.11
C LYS A 26 5.65 -10.84 -8.79
N VAL A 27 6.25 -11.86 -8.18
CA VAL A 27 6.96 -11.74 -6.89
C VAL A 27 8.16 -10.80 -7.02
N GLY A 28 9.00 -11.01 -8.02
CA GLY A 28 10.21 -10.21 -8.24
C GLY A 28 9.90 -8.75 -8.54
N VAL A 29 8.93 -8.49 -9.42
CA VAL A 29 8.54 -7.12 -9.79
C VAL A 29 7.88 -6.41 -8.62
N LEU A 30 6.99 -7.05 -7.86
CA LEU A 30 6.37 -6.40 -6.70
C LEU A 30 7.40 -6.10 -5.60
N ALA A 31 8.33 -7.03 -5.34
CA ALA A 31 9.44 -6.82 -4.41
C ALA A 31 10.32 -5.63 -4.84
N LEU A 32 10.64 -5.56 -6.14
CA LEU A 32 11.44 -4.48 -6.72
C LEU A 32 10.72 -3.13 -6.63
N ILE A 33 9.43 -3.07 -6.96
CA ILE A 33 8.61 -1.85 -6.82
C ILE A 33 8.58 -1.42 -5.36
N ALA A 34 8.30 -2.35 -4.44
CA ALA A 34 8.28 -2.04 -3.01
C ALA A 34 9.62 -1.52 -2.51
N MET A 35 10.74 -2.10 -2.95
CA MET A 35 12.09 -1.63 -2.63
C MET A 35 12.34 -0.22 -3.19
N LEU A 36 12.18 -0.02 -4.50
CA LEU A 36 12.54 1.23 -5.18
C LEU A 36 11.65 2.39 -4.72
N VAL A 37 10.34 2.18 -4.63
CA VAL A 37 9.42 3.22 -4.16
C VAL A 37 9.70 3.54 -2.69
N THR A 38 9.93 2.53 -1.84
CA THR A 38 10.27 2.81 -0.43
C THR A 38 11.57 3.58 -0.32
N MET A 39 12.57 3.27 -1.15
CA MET A 39 13.83 3.99 -1.23
C MET A 39 13.62 5.46 -1.63
N VAL A 40 12.84 5.72 -2.69
CA VAL A 40 12.50 7.06 -3.16
C VAL A 40 11.69 7.83 -2.10
N CYS A 41 10.67 7.21 -1.52
CA CYS A 41 9.85 7.83 -0.46
C CYS A 41 10.69 8.19 0.77
N ARG A 42 11.65 7.33 1.16
CA ARG A 42 12.52 7.60 2.31
C ARG A 42 13.60 8.63 2.00
N PHE A 43 14.16 8.61 0.79
CA PHE A 43 15.12 9.61 0.33
C PHE A 43 14.51 11.02 0.36
N TYR A 44 13.28 11.16 -0.15
CA TYR A 44 12.54 12.43 -0.17
C TYR A 44 11.69 12.68 1.08
N ARG A 45 11.74 11.78 2.08
CA ARG A 45 10.96 11.85 3.33
C ARG A 45 9.47 12.12 3.10
N VAL A 46 8.90 11.47 2.09
CA VAL A 46 7.46 11.50 1.82
C VAL A 46 6.73 11.03 3.08
N GLY A 47 5.80 11.86 3.56
CA GLY A 47 5.03 11.57 4.77
C GLY A 47 4.21 10.28 4.67
N PRO A 48 3.68 9.78 5.80
CA PRO A 48 2.77 8.64 5.80
C PRO A 48 1.58 8.89 4.86
N PRO A 49 1.13 7.89 4.08
CA PRO A 49 1.47 6.47 4.17
C PRO A 49 2.65 6.02 3.26
N GLY A 50 3.51 6.94 2.82
CA GLY A 50 4.77 6.62 2.13
C GLY A 50 4.58 5.77 0.87
N SER A 51 5.26 4.62 0.80
CA SER A 51 5.23 3.73 -0.38
C SER A 51 3.96 2.87 -0.52
N LEU A 52 3.03 2.92 0.44
CA LEU A 52 1.89 2.00 0.52
C LEU A 52 0.99 2.05 -0.71
N PHE A 53 0.60 3.24 -1.17
CA PHE A 53 -0.33 3.38 -2.30
C PHE A 53 0.26 2.93 -3.63
N PHE A 54 1.56 3.13 -3.84
CA PHE A 54 2.27 2.66 -5.04
C PHE A 54 2.30 1.14 -5.12
N VAL A 55 2.66 0.49 -4.00
CA VAL A 55 2.70 -0.98 -3.92
C VAL A 55 1.30 -1.57 -4.00
N MET A 56 0.30 -0.91 -3.40
CA MET A 56 -1.10 -1.30 -3.54
C MET A 56 -1.56 -1.22 -5.00
N ALA A 57 -1.23 -0.15 -5.72
CA ALA A 57 -1.54 -0.04 -7.14
C ALA A 57 -0.87 -1.17 -7.94
N ALA A 58 0.43 -1.42 -7.74
CA ALA A 58 1.12 -2.54 -8.39
C ALA A 58 0.49 -3.91 -8.08
N ALA A 59 0.13 -4.15 -6.82
CA ALA A 59 -0.49 -5.40 -6.39
C ALA A 59 -1.88 -5.59 -7.00
N ILE A 60 -2.70 -4.54 -7.05
CA ILE A 60 -4.01 -4.59 -7.73
C ILE A 60 -3.79 -4.89 -9.21
N GLY A 61 -2.91 -4.16 -9.90
CA GLY A 61 -2.60 -4.39 -11.31
C GLY A 61 -2.17 -5.83 -11.61
N ALA A 62 -1.32 -6.44 -10.77
CA ALA A 62 -0.85 -7.81 -10.95
C ALA A 62 -1.94 -8.89 -10.86
N TYR A 63 -3.07 -8.57 -10.23
CA TYR A 63 -4.18 -9.48 -9.97
C TYR A 63 -5.49 -9.06 -10.64
N THR A 64 -5.50 -8.02 -11.48
CA THR A 64 -6.65 -7.66 -12.30
C THR A 64 -6.59 -8.43 -13.63
N PRO A 65 -7.48 -9.42 -13.88
CA PRO A 65 -7.50 -10.18 -15.13
C PRO A 65 -7.80 -9.27 -16.31
N GLY A 66 -7.21 -9.51 -17.48
CA GLY A 66 -7.48 -8.73 -18.68
C GLY A 66 -6.57 -9.08 -19.85
N THR A 67 -6.85 -8.50 -21.01
CA THR A 67 -6.04 -8.63 -22.22
C THR A 67 -4.97 -7.53 -22.28
N VAL A 68 -3.96 -7.72 -23.14
CA VAL A 68 -2.88 -6.73 -23.34
C VAL A 68 -3.43 -5.40 -23.88
N GLU A 69 -4.49 -5.46 -24.68
CA GLU A 69 -5.15 -4.30 -25.30
C GLU A 69 -5.87 -3.39 -24.28
N GLU A 70 -6.27 -3.94 -23.14
CA GLU A 70 -6.93 -3.17 -22.08
C GLU A 70 -5.93 -2.45 -21.16
N ILE A 71 -4.62 -2.77 -21.24
CA ILE A 71 -3.61 -2.15 -20.38
C ILE A 71 -3.59 -0.62 -20.55
N PRO A 72 -3.50 -0.05 -21.77
CA PRO A 72 -3.48 1.40 -21.93
C PRO A 72 -4.74 2.08 -21.40
N LEU A 73 -5.92 1.45 -21.57
CA LEU A 73 -7.18 1.96 -21.05
C LEU A 73 -7.18 2.00 -19.52
N ARG A 74 -6.81 0.90 -18.87
CA ARG A 74 -6.79 0.80 -17.40
C ARG A 74 -5.77 1.75 -16.77
N VAL A 75 -4.57 1.84 -17.36
CA VAL A 75 -3.56 2.81 -16.94
C VAL A 75 -4.06 4.23 -17.17
N GLY A 76 -4.71 4.49 -18.30
CA GLY A 76 -5.35 5.77 -18.63
C GLY A 76 -6.42 6.20 -17.62
N LEU A 77 -7.30 5.28 -17.20
CA LEU A 77 -8.32 5.56 -16.19
C LEU A 77 -7.70 5.92 -14.84
N LEU A 78 -6.65 5.18 -14.42
CA LEU A 78 -5.93 5.49 -13.18
C LEU A 78 -5.21 6.84 -13.28
N THR A 79 -4.55 7.14 -14.40
CA THR A 79 -3.85 8.41 -14.59
C THR A 79 -4.82 9.59 -14.64
N MET A 80 -5.98 9.44 -15.29
CA MET A 80 -7.04 10.46 -15.27
C MET A 80 -7.54 10.73 -13.85
N GLY A 81 -7.78 9.68 -13.05
CA GLY A 81 -8.14 9.83 -11.64
C GLY A 81 -7.05 10.54 -10.83
N ALA A 82 -5.79 10.21 -11.06
CA ALA A 82 -4.65 10.85 -10.38
C ALA A 82 -4.43 12.30 -10.82
N LEU A 83 -4.72 12.63 -12.09
CA LEU A 83 -4.70 14.00 -12.61
C LEU A 83 -5.82 14.84 -11.99
N LEU A 84 -7.03 14.29 -11.90
CA LEU A 84 -8.15 14.94 -11.22
C LEU A 84 -7.83 15.22 -9.75
N ALA A 85 -7.29 14.22 -9.03
CA ALA A 85 -6.86 14.40 -7.64
C ALA A 85 -5.76 15.47 -7.51
N SER A 86 -4.81 15.51 -8.45
CA SER A 86 -3.75 16.52 -8.49
C SER A 86 -4.32 17.93 -8.75
N LEU A 87 -5.33 18.04 -9.60
CA LEU A 87 -6.02 19.30 -9.89
C LEU A 87 -6.79 19.81 -8.66
N ILE A 88 -7.55 18.93 -7.99
CA ILE A 88 -8.26 19.26 -6.75
C ILE A 88 -7.26 19.73 -5.68
N ALA A 89 -6.17 18.99 -5.49
CA ALA A 89 -5.13 19.34 -4.52
C ALA A 89 -4.43 20.66 -4.88
N PHE A 90 -4.22 20.95 -6.18
CA PHE A 90 -3.66 22.21 -6.64
C PHE A 90 -4.59 23.39 -6.33
N VAL A 91 -5.88 23.28 -6.65
CA VAL A 91 -6.88 24.33 -6.35
C VAL A 91 -6.99 24.55 -4.84
N TYR A 92 -7.06 23.48 -4.05
CA TYR A 92 -7.07 23.56 -2.59
C TYR A 92 -5.81 24.24 -2.04
N SER A 93 -4.62 23.89 -2.56
CA SER A 93 -3.37 24.51 -2.15
C SER A 93 -3.35 26.01 -2.47
N LEU A 94 -3.84 26.43 -3.64
CA LEU A 94 -3.98 27.84 -3.98
C LEU A 94 -4.92 28.58 -3.02
N GLN A 95 -6.01 27.94 -2.59
CA GLN A 95 -6.94 28.53 -1.62
C GLN A 95 -6.31 28.65 -0.23
N VAL A 96 -5.63 27.61 0.25
CA VAL A 96 -4.96 27.63 1.55
C VAL A 96 -3.84 28.67 1.58
N LEU A 97 -3.00 28.75 0.54
CA LEU A 97 -1.92 29.74 0.46
C LEU A 97 -2.43 31.19 0.38
N ARG A 98 -3.68 31.39 -0.08
CA ARG A 98 -4.34 32.71 -0.02
C ARG A 98 -4.76 33.09 1.40
N LEU A 99 -5.06 32.11 2.25
CA LEU A 99 -5.56 32.32 3.62
C LEU A 99 -4.44 32.28 4.66
N GLN A 100 -3.39 31.48 4.43
CA GLN A 100 -2.26 31.30 5.34
C GLN A 100 -0.94 31.29 4.54
N PRO A 101 0.07 32.08 4.93
CA PRO A 101 1.37 32.03 4.31
C PRO A 101 2.03 30.67 4.53
N ALA A 102 2.83 30.23 3.56
CA ALA A 102 3.52 28.95 3.64
C ALA A 102 4.57 28.95 4.76
N ASP A 103 4.54 27.92 5.61
CA ASP A 103 5.56 27.71 6.62
C ASP A 103 6.93 27.41 5.97
N ALA A 104 7.99 27.84 6.64
CA ALA A 104 9.35 27.52 6.22
C ALA A 104 9.57 26.01 6.27
N VAL A 105 10.04 25.44 5.15
CA VAL A 105 10.36 24.01 5.07
C VAL A 105 11.54 23.73 6.01
N PRO A 106 11.37 22.90 7.06
CA PRO A 106 12.47 22.59 7.96
C PRO A 106 13.60 21.88 7.18
N PRO A 107 14.87 22.15 7.51
CA PRO A 107 16.00 21.55 6.80
C PRO A 107 15.95 20.03 6.91
N LEU A 108 15.97 19.36 5.76
CA LEU A 108 16.00 17.91 5.68
C LEU A 108 17.35 17.43 6.22
N GLN A 109 17.35 16.71 7.34
CA GLN A 109 18.57 16.04 7.80
C GLN A 109 19.06 15.06 6.70
N PRO A 110 20.38 14.88 6.55
CA PRO A 110 20.92 14.07 5.46
C PRO A 110 20.42 12.62 5.52
N PRO A 111 20.01 12.04 4.38
CA PRO A 111 19.58 10.65 4.33
C PRO A 111 20.75 9.72 4.68
N THR A 112 20.53 8.84 5.66
CA THR A 112 21.53 7.80 6.00
C THR A 112 21.34 6.57 5.14
N PHE A 113 22.44 5.89 4.80
CA PHE A 113 22.41 4.65 4.01
C PHE A 113 21.49 3.58 4.62
N ASP A 114 21.57 3.39 5.94
CA ASP A 114 20.77 2.37 6.62
C ASP A 114 19.27 2.66 6.50
N PHE A 115 18.88 3.93 6.62
CA PHE A 115 17.48 4.33 6.53
C PHE A 115 16.96 4.22 5.10
N VAL A 116 17.71 4.69 4.10
CA VAL A 116 17.22 4.76 2.71
C VAL A 116 17.38 3.43 1.98
N VAL A 117 18.55 2.80 2.06
CA VAL A 117 18.87 1.63 1.24
C VAL A 117 18.54 0.34 1.99
N PHE A 118 19.19 0.09 3.12
CA PHE A 118 19.07 -1.18 3.84
C PHE A 118 17.62 -1.49 4.20
N ASP A 119 16.95 -0.55 4.88
CA ASP A 119 15.57 -0.76 5.28
C ASP A 119 14.63 -0.95 4.08
N SER A 120 14.85 -0.27 2.95
CA SER A 120 14.03 -0.41 1.75
C SER A 120 14.22 -1.76 1.07
N VAL A 121 15.46 -2.28 1.03
CA VAL A 121 15.75 -3.63 0.51
C VAL A 121 15.07 -4.68 1.38
N VAL A 122 15.17 -4.56 2.71
CA VAL A 122 14.51 -5.48 3.65
C VAL A 122 12.99 -5.42 3.46
N ILE A 123 12.40 -4.23 3.38
CA ILE A 123 10.96 -4.06 3.14
C ILE A 123 10.54 -4.71 1.82
N GLY A 124 11.26 -4.45 0.72
CA GLY A 124 10.98 -5.07 -0.57
C GLY A 124 11.06 -6.59 -0.53
N ALA A 125 12.08 -7.14 0.15
CA ALA A 125 12.25 -8.58 0.32
C ALA A 125 11.09 -9.22 1.11
N PHE A 126 10.65 -8.62 2.22
CA PHE A 126 9.53 -9.13 2.99
C PHE A 126 8.19 -8.98 2.26
N VAL A 127 7.98 -7.91 1.51
CA VAL A 127 6.80 -7.76 0.64
C VAL A 127 6.77 -8.83 -0.45
N GLY A 128 7.91 -9.09 -1.10
CA GLY A 128 8.06 -10.19 -2.06
C GLY A 128 7.83 -11.56 -1.43
N LEU A 129 8.43 -11.82 -0.27
CA LEU A 129 8.26 -13.05 0.49
C LEU A 129 6.79 -13.27 0.88
N ALA A 130 6.09 -12.23 1.30
CA ALA A 130 4.67 -12.29 1.64
C ALA A 130 3.85 -12.75 0.43
N LEU A 131 4.11 -12.18 -0.75
CA LEU A 131 3.44 -12.61 -1.98
C LEU A 131 3.84 -14.04 -2.39
N ALA A 132 5.11 -14.41 -2.26
CA ALA A 132 5.60 -15.74 -2.60
C ALA A 132 4.95 -16.83 -1.72
N ILE A 133 4.84 -16.60 -0.41
CA ILE A 133 4.14 -17.51 0.51
C ILE A 133 2.67 -17.62 0.12
N ALA A 134 2.02 -16.50 -0.20
CA ALA A 134 0.61 -16.49 -0.59
C ALA A 134 0.35 -17.28 -1.90
N GLN A 135 1.26 -17.18 -2.87
CA GLN A 135 1.21 -17.98 -4.10
C GLN A 135 1.49 -19.47 -3.84
N ALA A 136 2.44 -19.79 -2.93
CA ALA A 136 2.73 -21.16 -2.54
C ALA A 136 1.55 -21.83 -1.83
N LEU A 137 0.77 -21.07 -1.06
CA LEU A 137 -0.48 -21.50 -0.43
C LEU A 137 -1.67 -21.51 -1.39
N GLN A 138 -1.48 -21.15 -2.66
CA GLN A 138 -2.52 -21.12 -3.71
C GLN A 138 -3.77 -20.30 -3.32
N LEU A 139 -3.57 -19.17 -2.63
CA LEU A 139 -4.68 -18.27 -2.31
C LEU A 139 -5.30 -17.68 -3.60
N ASP A 140 -6.62 -17.45 -3.59
CA ASP A 140 -7.36 -17.02 -4.79
C ASP A 140 -6.93 -15.65 -5.32
N ARG A 141 -6.82 -14.67 -4.41
CA ARG A 141 -6.54 -13.26 -4.73
C ARG A 141 -5.55 -12.63 -3.74
N PRO A 142 -4.29 -13.09 -3.67
CA PRO A 142 -3.34 -12.75 -2.61
C PRO A 142 -2.76 -11.33 -2.66
N TYR A 143 -3.36 -10.40 -3.41
CA TYR A 143 -2.83 -9.05 -3.57
C TYR A 143 -2.86 -8.23 -2.27
N TRP A 144 -3.67 -8.62 -1.28
CA TRP A 144 -3.71 -7.96 0.03
C TRP A 144 -2.64 -8.44 1.02
N VAL A 145 -2.04 -9.60 0.79
CA VAL A 145 -0.93 -10.12 1.60
C VAL A 145 0.27 -9.16 1.59
N PRO A 146 0.85 -8.78 0.43
CA PRO A 146 1.98 -7.85 0.38
C PRO A 146 1.60 -6.45 0.89
N VAL A 147 0.37 -5.98 0.64
CA VAL A 147 -0.11 -4.69 1.14
C VAL A 147 -0.24 -4.68 2.66
N SER A 148 -0.65 -5.80 3.26
CA SER A 148 -0.73 -5.96 4.71
C SER A 148 0.63 -6.08 5.36
N CYS A 149 1.55 -6.82 4.73
CA CYS A 149 2.95 -6.84 5.14
C CYS A 149 3.55 -5.44 5.17
N LEU A 150 3.39 -4.68 4.07
CA LEU A 150 3.95 -3.32 3.96
C LEU A 150 3.40 -2.36 5.01
N ALA A 151 2.09 -2.41 5.28
CA ALA A 151 1.49 -1.50 6.25
C ALA A 151 1.92 -1.76 7.70
N VAL A 152 2.28 -3.01 8.03
CA VAL A 152 2.76 -3.39 9.37
C VAL A 152 4.25 -3.10 9.52
N ILE A 153 5.08 -3.49 8.55
CA ILE A 153 6.55 -3.37 8.62
C ILE A 153 7.04 -1.92 8.66
N GLN A 154 6.24 -0.97 8.19
CA GLN A 154 6.56 0.47 8.19
C GLN A 154 6.49 1.14 9.59
N GLY A 155 6.21 0.40 10.67
CA GLY A 155 6.26 0.94 12.03
C GLY A 155 7.67 1.42 12.41
N VAL A 156 7.77 2.64 12.95
CA VAL A 156 9.04 3.29 13.35
C VAL A 156 9.76 2.66 14.54
N SER A 157 9.07 1.76 15.25
CA SER A 157 9.61 0.99 16.37
C SER A 157 8.92 -0.37 16.41
N LEU A 158 9.51 -1.35 17.10
CA LEU A 158 8.88 -2.67 17.25
C LEU A 158 7.50 -2.58 17.93
N ARG A 159 7.34 -1.70 18.91
CA ARG A 159 6.04 -1.42 19.55
C ARG A 159 5.04 -0.82 18.54
N ALA A 160 5.49 0.05 17.65
CA ALA A 160 4.64 0.60 16.60
C ALA A 160 4.23 -0.47 15.57
N VAL A 161 5.14 -1.38 15.19
CA VAL A 161 4.84 -2.53 14.32
C VAL A 161 3.78 -3.42 14.98
N TRP A 162 3.98 -3.78 16.26
CA TRP A 162 3.04 -4.59 17.02
C TRP A 162 1.64 -3.94 17.11
N ASN A 163 1.59 -2.66 17.47
CA ASN A 163 0.32 -1.93 17.56
C ASN A 163 -0.38 -1.83 16.20
N ARG A 164 0.36 -1.58 15.11
CA ARG A 164 -0.19 -1.54 13.75
C ARG A 164 -0.74 -2.89 13.31
N GLN A 165 -0.05 -3.98 13.64
CA GLN A 165 -0.53 -5.33 13.37
C GLN A 165 -1.86 -5.60 14.07
N LEU A 166 -1.95 -5.31 15.38
CA LEU A 166 -3.19 -5.49 16.13
C LEU A 166 -4.33 -4.62 15.58
N GLN A 167 -4.06 -3.33 15.33
CA GLN A 167 -5.01 -2.41 14.73
C GLN A 167 -5.50 -2.90 13.36
N ARG A 168 -4.60 -3.47 12.55
CA ARG A 168 -4.95 -3.97 11.22
C ARG A 168 -5.77 -5.25 11.31
N VAL A 169 -5.37 -6.22 12.13
CA VAL A 169 -6.11 -7.50 12.29
C VAL A 169 -7.49 -7.27 12.89
N LEU A 170 -7.57 -6.55 14.03
CA LEU A 170 -8.84 -6.28 14.71
C LEU A 170 -9.72 -5.34 13.89
N GLY A 171 -9.14 -4.28 13.31
CA GLY A 171 -9.87 -3.34 12.47
C GLY A 171 -10.45 -4.03 11.24
N THR A 172 -9.70 -4.92 10.59
CA THR A 172 -10.20 -5.68 9.45
C THR A 172 -11.27 -6.69 9.86
N ALA A 173 -11.13 -7.39 11.00
CA ALA A 173 -12.17 -8.29 11.50
C ALA A 173 -13.50 -7.57 11.76
N ILE A 174 -13.46 -6.43 12.46
CA ILE A 174 -14.66 -5.61 12.72
C ILE A 174 -15.20 -5.04 11.40
N GLY A 175 -14.32 -4.56 10.53
CA GLY A 175 -14.68 -4.03 9.21
C GLY A 175 -15.33 -5.07 8.30
N MET A 176 -14.99 -6.35 8.42
CA MET A 176 -15.63 -7.45 7.71
C MET A 176 -17.05 -7.71 8.18
N LEU A 177 -17.29 -7.70 9.51
CA LEU A 177 -18.64 -7.78 10.06
C LEU A 177 -19.49 -6.60 9.59
N PHE A 178 -18.90 -5.41 9.56
CA PHE A 178 -19.57 -4.22 9.06
C PHE A 178 -19.84 -4.29 7.55
N ALA A 179 -18.90 -4.79 6.75
CA ALA A 179 -19.10 -5.03 5.31
C ALA A 179 -20.22 -6.02 5.05
N TRP A 180 -20.23 -7.14 5.78
CA TRP A 180 -21.28 -8.16 5.70
C TRP A 180 -22.66 -7.57 6.02
N TRP A 181 -22.77 -6.79 7.10
CA TRP A 181 -24.00 -6.09 7.45
C TRP A 181 -24.42 -5.10 6.36
N LEU A 182 -23.49 -4.29 5.85
CA LEU A 182 -23.79 -3.28 4.83
C LEU A 182 -24.30 -3.90 3.53
N LEU A 183 -23.71 -5.02 3.12
CA LEU A 183 -24.07 -5.76 1.90
C LEU A 183 -25.32 -6.63 2.06
N SER A 184 -25.76 -6.88 3.30
CA SER A 184 -27.07 -7.50 3.55
C SER A 184 -28.25 -6.56 3.26
N LEU A 185 -27.99 -5.26 3.11
CA LEU A 185 -29.00 -4.27 2.75
C LEU A 185 -29.29 -4.30 1.24
N PRO A 186 -30.51 -3.98 0.80
CA PRO A 186 -30.80 -3.80 -0.62
C PRO A 186 -30.10 -2.53 -1.13
N LEU A 187 -28.92 -2.71 -1.73
CA LEU A 187 -28.09 -1.63 -2.26
C LEU A 187 -28.28 -1.50 -3.78
N ASP A 188 -28.85 -0.39 -4.23
CA ASP A 188 -28.80 0.03 -5.63
C ASP A 188 -27.55 0.88 -5.92
N ALA A 189 -27.27 1.13 -7.20
CA ALA A 189 -26.05 1.83 -7.63
C ALA A 189 -25.87 3.20 -6.94
N TRP A 190 -26.95 3.94 -6.69
CA TRP A 190 -26.87 5.25 -6.03
C TRP A 190 -26.54 5.13 -4.54
N ARG A 191 -27.10 4.13 -3.85
CA ARG A 191 -26.75 3.84 -2.45
C ARG A 191 -25.30 3.41 -2.32
N ILE A 192 -24.80 2.57 -3.23
CA ILE A 192 -23.38 2.18 -3.27
C ILE A 192 -22.49 3.41 -3.45
N ALA A 193 -22.81 4.28 -4.41
CA ALA A 193 -22.04 5.51 -4.64
C ALA A 193 -22.03 6.42 -3.40
N LEU A 194 -23.17 6.62 -2.75
CA LEU A 194 -23.28 7.41 -1.52
C LEU A 194 -22.47 6.80 -0.37
N LEU A 195 -22.54 5.48 -0.19
CA LEU A 195 -21.77 4.76 0.82
C LEU A 195 -20.27 4.84 0.58
N VAL A 196 -19.83 4.70 -0.67
CA VAL A 196 -18.42 4.87 -1.04
C VAL A 196 -17.94 6.27 -0.68
N ILE A 197 -18.70 7.32 -1.03
CA ILE A 197 -18.37 8.71 -0.69
C ILE A 197 -18.27 8.90 0.83
N LEU A 198 -19.27 8.41 1.58
CA LEU A 198 -19.30 8.52 3.03
C LEU A 198 -18.12 7.78 3.69
N LEU A 199 -17.85 6.55 3.26
CA LEU A 199 -16.73 5.75 3.77
C LEU A 199 -15.40 6.42 3.46
N VAL A 200 -15.18 6.89 2.23
CA VAL A 200 -13.96 7.64 1.87
C VAL A 200 -13.79 8.87 2.77
N PHE A 201 -14.84 9.66 2.98
CA PHE A 201 -14.79 10.83 3.86
C PHE A 201 -14.42 10.46 5.31
N VAL A 202 -15.03 9.42 5.87
CA VAL A 202 -14.74 8.93 7.23
C VAL A 202 -13.30 8.41 7.31
N ILE A 203 -12.83 7.66 6.32
CA ILE A 203 -11.47 7.11 6.27
C ILE A 203 -10.45 8.24 6.24
N GLU A 204 -10.59 9.22 5.34
CA GLU A 204 -9.64 10.33 5.22
C GLU A 204 -9.61 11.19 6.49
N SER A 205 -10.76 11.35 7.15
CA SER A 205 -10.86 12.06 8.43
C SER A 205 -10.17 11.31 9.58
N LEU A 206 -10.21 9.98 9.56
CA LEU A 206 -9.69 9.14 10.65
C LEU A 206 -8.26 8.68 10.43
N VAL A 207 -7.79 8.47 9.19
CA VAL A 207 -6.51 7.79 8.92
C VAL A 207 -5.31 8.53 9.52
N VAL A 208 -5.39 9.86 9.59
CA VAL A 208 -4.36 10.72 10.18
C VAL A 208 -4.40 10.70 11.72
N ARG A 209 -5.58 10.51 12.33
CA ARG A 209 -5.80 10.63 13.79
C ARG A 209 -5.84 9.28 14.51
N HIS A 210 -6.53 8.30 13.94
CA HIS A 210 -6.81 6.99 14.51
C HIS A 210 -6.78 5.88 13.45
N TYR A 211 -5.58 5.42 13.10
CA TYR A 211 -5.37 4.37 12.09
C TYR A 211 -6.25 3.12 12.30
N GLY A 212 -6.32 2.58 13.53
CA GLY A 212 -7.12 1.39 13.82
C GLY A 212 -8.61 1.57 13.52
N LEU A 213 -9.18 2.74 13.83
CA LEU A 213 -10.56 3.06 13.48
C LEU A 213 -10.73 3.21 11.96
N ALA A 214 -9.78 3.84 11.28
CA ALA A 214 -9.82 3.96 9.82
C ALA A 214 -9.84 2.59 9.12
N VAL A 215 -9.10 1.59 9.62
CA VAL A 215 -9.08 0.23 9.04
C VAL A 215 -10.45 -0.45 9.06
N ILE A 216 -11.27 -0.17 10.08
CA ILE A 216 -12.65 -0.67 10.17
C ILE A 216 -13.47 -0.23 8.95
N PHE A 217 -13.28 1.00 8.48
CA PHE A 217 -14.01 1.56 7.33
C PHE A 217 -13.33 1.29 5.98
N ILE A 218 -11.99 1.15 5.95
CA ILE A 218 -11.26 0.78 4.72
C ILE A 218 -11.72 -0.58 4.21
N THR A 219 -11.94 -1.54 5.11
CA THR A 219 -12.33 -2.90 4.73
C THR A 219 -13.64 -2.95 3.93
N PRO A 220 -14.80 -2.45 4.42
CA PRO A 220 -16.04 -2.42 3.67
C PRO A 220 -15.94 -1.57 2.39
N LEU A 221 -15.21 -0.46 2.41
CA LEU A 221 -14.98 0.33 1.19
C LEU A 221 -14.32 -0.53 0.10
N THR A 222 -13.24 -1.24 0.44
CA THR A 222 -12.52 -2.05 -0.56
C THR A 222 -13.31 -3.26 -1.02
N ILE A 223 -14.17 -3.83 -0.16
CA ILE A 223 -15.07 -4.91 -0.52
C ILE A 223 -16.15 -4.38 -1.49
N LEU A 224 -16.78 -3.24 -1.17
CA LEU A 224 -17.76 -2.60 -2.05
C LEU A 224 -17.17 -2.27 -3.43
N LEU A 225 -15.93 -1.77 -3.50
CA LEU A 225 -15.28 -1.50 -4.78
C LEU A 225 -14.97 -2.78 -5.58
N ALA A 226 -14.64 -3.88 -4.90
CA ALA A 226 -14.40 -5.18 -5.54
C ALA A 226 -15.70 -5.84 -6.03
N GLU A 227 -16.78 -5.72 -5.26
CA GLU A 227 -18.10 -6.26 -5.60
C GLU A 227 -18.84 -5.41 -6.63
N ALA A 228 -18.69 -4.07 -6.59
CA ALA A 228 -19.22 -3.18 -7.62
C ALA A 228 -18.70 -3.54 -9.03
N ALA A 229 -17.49 -4.10 -9.12
CA ALA A 229 -16.92 -4.60 -10.37
C ALA A 229 -17.46 -5.98 -10.80
N THR A 230 -18.14 -6.73 -9.92
CA THR A 230 -18.55 -8.13 -10.14
C THR A 230 -20.03 -8.44 -9.86
N LEU A 231 -20.82 -7.43 -9.45
CA LEU A 231 -22.26 -7.41 -9.17
C LEU A 231 -22.88 -8.82 -9.07
N GLY A 232 -22.74 -9.45 -7.90
CA GLY A 232 -23.58 -10.57 -7.46
C GLY A 232 -23.12 -12.00 -7.79
N HIS A 233 -21.94 -12.21 -8.40
CA HIS A 233 -21.55 -13.56 -8.85
C HIS A 233 -20.69 -14.38 -7.88
N ALA A 234 -20.04 -13.75 -6.88
CA ALA A 234 -19.21 -14.45 -5.91
C ALA A 234 -19.88 -14.50 -4.53
N PRO A 235 -19.86 -15.64 -3.82
CA PRO A 235 -20.42 -15.73 -2.47
C PRO A 235 -19.65 -14.81 -1.52
N LEU A 236 -20.38 -13.85 -0.93
CA LEU A 236 -19.83 -12.81 -0.05
C LEU A 236 -18.95 -13.37 1.09
N ALA A 237 -19.31 -14.53 1.63
CA ALA A 237 -18.57 -15.18 2.70
C ALA A 237 -17.14 -15.59 2.29
N GLU A 238 -16.94 -16.07 1.06
CA GLU A 238 -15.62 -16.47 0.55
C GLU A 238 -14.71 -15.26 0.32
N LEU A 239 -15.28 -14.15 -0.18
CA LEU A 239 -14.53 -12.91 -0.36
C LEU A 239 -14.07 -12.32 0.99
N ILE A 240 -14.93 -12.36 2.00
CA ILE A 240 -14.61 -11.91 3.35
C ILE A 240 -13.54 -12.82 3.98
N ALA A 241 -13.70 -14.14 3.88
CA ALA A 241 -12.77 -15.11 4.45
C ALA A 241 -11.38 -15.02 3.80
N SER A 242 -11.32 -14.99 2.46
CA SER A 242 -10.05 -14.85 1.72
C SER A 242 -9.33 -13.55 2.11
N ARG A 243 -10.08 -12.45 2.25
CA ARG A 243 -9.51 -11.17 2.68
C ARG A 243 -8.97 -11.20 4.12
N PHE A 244 -9.58 -11.98 5.01
CA PHE A 244 -9.10 -12.14 6.38
C PHE A 244 -7.79 -12.92 6.42
N ILE A 245 -7.72 -14.03 5.70
CA ILE A 245 -6.53 -14.85 5.56
C ILE A 245 -5.38 -14.03 4.97
N ASP A 246 -5.65 -13.26 3.91
CA ASP A 246 -4.66 -12.39 3.29
C ASP A 246 -4.07 -11.38 4.29
N THR A 247 -4.95 -10.78 5.09
CA THR A 247 -4.57 -9.77 6.07
C THR A 247 -3.75 -10.38 7.19
N LEU A 248 -4.16 -11.54 7.71
CA LEU A 248 -3.44 -12.28 8.74
C LEU A 248 -2.04 -12.67 8.27
N LEU A 249 -1.95 -13.31 7.10
CA LEU A 249 -0.68 -13.75 6.54
C LEU A 249 0.28 -12.58 6.33
N GLY A 250 -0.20 -11.50 5.71
CA GLY A 250 0.60 -10.30 5.51
C GLY A 250 1.02 -9.66 6.84
N CYS A 251 0.14 -9.64 7.84
CA CYS A 251 0.46 -9.13 9.18
C CYS A 251 1.56 -9.94 9.88
N VAL A 252 1.54 -11.27 9.76
CA VAL A 252 2.59 -12.15 10.32
C VAL A 252 3.92 -11.88 9.63
N VAL A 253 3.95 -11.88 8.29
CA VAL A 253 5.20 -11.64 7.53
C VAL A 253 5.73 -10.22 7.82
N GLY A 254 4.83 -9.23 7.90
CA GLY A 254 5.17 -7.85 8.25
C GLY A 254 5.73 -7.69 9.67
N LEU A 255 5.18 -8.43 10.65
CA LEU A 255 5.72 -8.45 12.02
C LEU A 255 7.14 -9.04 12.04
N VAL A 256 7.33 -10.20 11.40
CA VAL A 256 8.66 -10.85 11.31
C VAL A 256 9.66 -9.91 10.65
N GLY A 257 9.27 -9.28 9.53
CA GLY A 257 10.11 -8.29 8.88
C GLY A 257 10.41 -7.07 9.76
N GLY A 258 9.43 -6.61 10.55
CA GLY A 258 9.61 -5.55 11.53
C GLY A 258 10.59 -5.93 12.65
N ILE A 259 10.54 -7.17 13.15
CA ILE A 259 11.49 -7.69 14.13
C ILE A 259 12.90 -7.73 13.53
N CYS A 260 13.07 -8.25 12.31
CA CYS A 260 14.34 -8.25 11.60
C CYS A 260 14.90 -6.83 11.44
N LEU A 261 14.06 -5.89 10.98
CA LEU A 261 14.44 -4.50 10.73
C LEU A 261 14.92 -3.76 11.98
N HIS A 262 14.32 -4.05 13.14
CA HIS A 262 14.67 -3.38 14.40
C HIS A 262 15.71 -4.15 15.23
N SER A 263 16.10 -5.36 14.82
CA SER A 263 17.12 -6.12 15.54
C SER A 263 18.54 -5.67 15.19
N ALA A 264 19.33 -5.33 16.21
CA ALA A 264 20.70 -4.86 16.01
C ALA A 264 21.60 -5.90 15.32
N ARG A 265 21.43 -7.19 15.67
CA ARG A 265 22.19 -8.30 15.08
C ARG A 265 21.97 -8.44 13.58
N PHE A 266 20.71 -8.33 13.12
CA PHE A 266 20.37 -8.43 11.71
C PHE A 266 20.95 -7.26 10.91
N ARG A 267 20.87 -6.03 11.46
CA ARG A 267 21.51 -4.84 10.87
C ARG A 267 23.01 -5.00 10.73
N THR A 268 23.71 -5.54 11.74
CA THR A 268 25.16 -5.76 11.65
C THR A 268 25.53 -6.86 10.66
N LEU A 269 24.73 -7.93 10.59
CA LEU A 269 25.01 -9.08 9.73
C LEU A 269 24.82 -8.75 8.24
N PHE A 270 23.71 -8.08 7.89
CA PHE A 270 23.36 -7.80 6.49
C PHE A 270 23.72 -6.38 6.04
N GLY A 271 23.83 -5.41 6.95
CA GLY A 271 24.19 -4.03 6.62
C GLY A 271 25.67 -3.86 6.26
N ASN A 272 26.57 -4.56 6.94
CA ASN A 272 28.02 -4.47 6.70
C ASN A 272 28.43 -4.93 5.28
N PRO A 273 27.94 -6.07 4.76
CA PRO A 273 28.18 -6.46 3.37
C PRO A 273 27.64 -5.44 2.35
N MET A 274 26.43 -4.93 2.57
CA MET A 274 25.81 -3.97 1.64
C MET A 274 26.58 -2.64 1.58
N ARG A 275 27.10 -2.16 2.71
CA ARG A 275 27.95 -0.95 2.74
C ARG A 275 29.23 -1.09 1.93
N ARG A 276 29.75 -2.31 1.74
CA ARG A 276 30.95 -2.58 0.92
C ARG A 276 30.69 -2.51 -0.58
N LEU A 277 29.43 -2.60 -1.01
CA LEU A 277 29.04 -2.50 -2.42
C LEU A 277 28.96 -1.06 -2.92
N ILE A 278 28.97 -0.06 -2.02
CA ILE A 278 29.02 1.35 -2.40
C ILE A 278 30.50 1.75 -2.59
N PRO A 279 30.86 2.31 -3.77
CA PRO A 279 32.18 2.91 -3.96
C PRO A 279 32.38 4.00 -2.90
N ARG A 280 33.43 3.87 -2.07
CA ARG A 280 33.81 4.95 -1.16
C ARG A 280 34.08 6.19 -2.00
N GLN A 281 33.35 7.29 -1.74
CA GLN A 281 33.71 8.59 -2.32
C GLN A 281 35.15 8.89 -1.92
N PRO A 282 36.03 9.27 -2.87
CA PRO A 282 37.36 9.73 -2.52
C PRO A 282 37.23 10.96 -1.61
N PRO A 283 38.11 11.12 -0.62
CA PRO A 283 38.11 12.32 0.21
C PRO A 283 38.32 13.54 -0.68
N SER A 284 37.41 14.52 -0.53
CA SER A 284 37.46 15.84 -1.17
C SER A 284 38.62 16.68 -0.68
#